data_AF-A0A962EIR7-F1
#
_entry.id   AF-A0A962EIR7-F1
#
_cell.length_a   1.000
_cell.length_b   1.000
_cell.length_c   1.000
_cell.angle_alpha   90.00
_cell.angle_beta   90.00
_cell.angle_gamma   90.00
#
_symmetry.space_group_name_H-M   'P 1'
#
loop_
_entity.id
_entity.type
_entity.pdbx_description
1 polymer ?
#
loop_
_entity_poly.entity_id
_entity_poly.type
_entity_poly.pdbx_seq_one_letter_code
_entity_poly.pdbx_strand_id
1 'polypeptide(L)'
;MRDVRILRSFIAPDSLAEIIADEYQFEDLVTCKMFSKLLRTQDNDHYQVKAGGQKYVARIYQPSERLLRHESDYLFELDWLTYLRNKGCPVSYPIRRKDGGYLGKLNA
;
A
#
# COMPACT_ATOMS: atom_id res chain seq x y z
N MET A 1 5.14 -13.33 -33.58
CA MET A 1 4.47 -13.07 -32.29
C MET A 1 3.70 -11.77 -32.42
N ARG A 2 2.52 -11.65 -31.79
CA ARG A 2 1.78 -10.38 -31.72
C ARG A 2 1.99 -9.81 -30.33
N ASP A 3 2.37 -8.54 -30.27
CA ASP A 3 2.47 -7.83 -29.01
C ASP A 3 1.06 -7.56 -28.48
N VAL A 4 0.84 -7.90 -27.22
CA VAL A 4 -0.43 -7.66 -26.53
C VAL A 4 -0.32 -6.35 -25.76
N ARG A 5 -1.32 -5.49 -25.91
CA ARG A 5 -1.38 -4.23 -25.16
C ARG A 5 -1.79 -4.50 -23.71
N ILE A 6 -0.91 -4.12 -22.78
CA ILE A 6 -1.21 -4.13 -21.34
C ILE A 6 -2.01 -2.87 -21.00
N LEU A 7 -3.22 -3.04 -20.47
CA LEU A 7 -4.03 -1.92 -19.98
C LEU A 7 -3.72 -1.58 -18.52
N ARG A 8 -3.39 -2.61 -17.71
CA ARG A 8 -3.02 -2.48 -16.30
C ARG A 8 -2.22 -3.71 -15.89
N SER A 9 -1.15 -3.49 -15.13
CA SER A 9 -0.43 -4.54 -14.40
C SER A 9 -0.69 -4.37 -12.90
N PHE A 10 -0.49 -5.45 -12.16
CA PHE A 10 -0.62 -5.48 -10.71
C PHE A 10 0.61 -6.17 -10.14
N ILE A 11 1.04 -5.74 -8.96
CA ILE A 11 2.10 -6.43 -8.22
C ILE A 11 1.59 -7.81 -7.81
N ALA A 12 2.37 -8.85 -8.06
CA ALA A 12 2.01 -10.19 -7.60
C ALA A 12 1.91 -10.18 -6.05
N PRO A 13 0.84 -10.75 -5.45
CA PRO A 13 0.67 -10.73 -4.01
C PRO A 13 1.87 -11.32 -3.25
N ASP A 14 2.44 -12.42 -3.75
CA ASP A 14 3.57 -13.08 -3.09
C ASP A 14 4.82 -12.19 -3.09
N SER A 15 5.13 -11.55 -4.22
CA SER A 15 6.23 -10.56 -4.30
C SER A 15 6.01 -9.38 -3.37
N LEU A 16 4.78 -8.90 -3.21
CA LEU A 16 4.49 -7.83 -2.25
C LEU A 16 4.62 -8.32 -0.80
N ALA A 17 4.28 -9.57 -0.50
CA ALA A 17 4.43 -10.14 0.84
C ALA A 17 5.90 -10.21 1.27
N GLU A 18 6.80 -10.60 0.36
CA GLU A 18 8.25 -10.60 0.59
C GLU A 18 8.76 -9.19 0.93
N ILE A 19 8.40 -8.20 0.11
CA ILE A 19 8.79 -6.79 0.34
C ILE A 19 8.27 -6.29 1.69
N ILE A 20 7.03 -6.61 2.05
CA ILE A 20 6.44 -6.19 3.33
C ILE A 20 7.17 -6.85 4.52
N ALA A 21 7.53 -8.14 4.42
CA ALA A 21 8.28 -8.82 5.46
C ALA A 21 9.67 -8.18 5.68
N ASP A 22 10.29 -7.73 4.58
CA ASP A 22 11.60 -7.07 4.63
C ASP A 22 11.53 -5.64 5.15
N GLU A 23 10.50 -4.87 4.81
CA GLU A 23 10.43 -3.44 5.15
C GLU A 23 9.69 -3.12 6.45
N TYR A 24 8.85 -4.04 6.95
CA TYR A 24 8.07 -3.85 8.17
C TYR A 24 8.46 -4.85 9.24
N GLN A 25 8.26 -4.48 10.51
CA GLN A 25 8.57 -5.33 11.64
C GLN A 25 7.38 -6.24 11.96
N PHE A 26 7.33 -7.38 11.27
CA PHE A 26 6.43 -8.49 11.58
C PHE A 26 7.27 -9.68 12.08
N GLU A 27 6.81 -10.32 13.16
CA GLU A 27 7.48 -11.49 13.74
C GLU A 27 7.07 -12.80 13.05
N ASP A 28 5.95 -12.78 12.34
CA ASP A 28 5.32 -13.93 11.72
C ASP A 28 5.37 -13.86 10.18
N LEU A 29 5.11 -15.01 9.55
CA LEU A 29 4.97 -15.11 8.10
C LEU A 29 3.93 -14.11 7.56
N VAL A 30 4.36 -13.29 6.61
CA VAL A 30 3.52 -12.34 5.90
C VAL A 30 2.91 -13.03 4.68
N THR A 31 1.59 -12.88 4.50
CA THR A 31 0.90 -13.28 3.27
C THR A 31 0.05 -12.14 2.75
N CYS A 32 -0.06 -12.04 1.43
CA CYS A 32 -0.87 -11.00 0.78
C CYS A 32 -1.93 -11.61 -0.12
N LYS A 33 -3.06 -10.91 -0.24
CA LYS A 33 -4.09 -11.18 -1.24
C LYS A 33 -4.61 -9.87 -1.80
N MET A 34 -4.57 -9.71 -3.11
CA MET A 34 -5.20 -8.57 -3.76
C MET A 34 -6.72 -8.60 -3.51
N PHE A 35 -7.29 -7.47 -3.12
CA PHE A 35 -8.74 -7.31 -2.96
C PHE A 35 -9.26 -5.98 -3.50
N SER A 36 -8.45 -5.25 -4.28
CA SER A 36 -8.92 -4.05 -4.97
C SER A 36 -10.15 -4.39 -5.79
N LYS A 37 -11.23 -3.64 -5.56
CA LYS A 37 -12.41 -3.73 -6.42
C LYS A 37 -12.02 -3.05 -7.73
N LEU A 38 -12.22 -3.73 -8.86
CA LEU A 38 -12.12 -3.18 -10.23
C LEU A 38 -13.19 -2.11 -10.48
N LEU A 39 -13.35 -1.15 -9.57
CA LEU A 39 -14.17 0.03 -9.75
C LEU A 39 -13.32 1.03 -10.51
N ARG A 40 -13.88 1.60 -11.58
CA ARG A 40 -13.27 2.63 -12.44
C ARG A 40 -12.71 3.86 -11.69
N THR A 41 -12.97 3.98 -10.39
CA THR A 41 -12.62 5.12 -9.53
C THR A 41 -11.60 4.80 -8.44
N GLN A 42 -11.13 3.54 -8.31
CA GLN A 42 -10.04 3.22 -7.37
C GLN A 42 -8.69 3.47 -8.03
N ASP A 43 -8.02 4.54 -7.60
CA ASP A 43 -6.70 4.93 -8.09
C ASP A 43 -5.57 4.03 -7.55
N ASN A 44 -5.79 3.40 -6.39
CA ASN A 44 -4.76 2.64 -5.69
C ASN A 44 -5.11 1.16 -5.62
N ASP A 45 -4.10 0.31 -5.74
CA ASP A 45 -4.27 -1.12 -5.53
C ASP A 45 -4.23 -1.43 -4.03
N HIS A 46 -5.11 -2.32 -3.59
CA HIS A 46 -5.24 -2.70 -2.18
C HIS A 46 -5.04 -4.20 -2.03
N TYR A 47 -4.16 -4.56 -1.09
CA TYR A 47 -3.82 -5.94 -0.74
C TYR A 47 -4.12 -6.15 0.74
N GLN A 48 -4.81 -7.23 1.03
CA GLN A 48 -5.04 -7.68 2.38
C GLN A 48 -3.77 -8.39 2.80
N VAL A 49 -3.15 -7.91 3.86
CA VAL A 49 -1.96 -8.51 4.45
C VAL A 49 -2.39 -9.27 5.68
N LYS A 50 -1.84 -10.47 5.89
CA LYS A 50 -1.95 -11.19 7.16
C LYS A 50 -0.57 -11.45 7.71
N ALA A 51 -0.39 -11.15 8.98
CA ALA A 51 0.80 -11.46 9.77
C ALA A 51 0.36 -11.64 11.24
N GLY A 52 0.84 -12.68 11.90
CA GLY A 52 0.57 -12.94 13.33
C GLY A 52 -0.90 -13.05 13.70
N GLY A 53 -1.71 -13.67 12.84
CA GLY A 53 -3.16 -13.79 13.01
C GLY A 53 -3.94 -12.47 12.82
N GLN A 54 -3.24 -11.35 12.63
CA GLN A 54 -3.84 -10.04 12.39
C GLN A 54 -3.99 -9.74 10.90
N LYS A 55 -4.85 -8.77 10.60
CA LYS A 55 -5.14 -8.32 9.23
C LYS A 55 -4.75 -6.85 9.08
N TYR A 56 -4.08 -6.55 7.98
CA TYR A 56 -3.69 -5.21 7.58
C TYR A 56 -4.06 -4.98 6.12
N VAL A 57 -3.87 -3.75 5.66
CA VAL A 57 -4.05 -3.36 4.26
C VAL A 57 -2.78 -2.70 3.76
N ALA A 58 -2.18 -3.26 2.72
CA ALA A 58 -1.16 -2.58 1.95
C ALA A 58 -1.84 -1.83 0.80
N ARG A 59 -1.54 -0.54 0.68
CA ARG A 59 -2.05 0.34 -0.36
C ARG A 59 -0.90 0.74 -1.28
N ILE A 60 -1.01 0.38 -2.55
CA ILE A 60 -0.04 0.76 -3.58
C ILE A 60 -0.58 1.99 -4.29
N TYR A 61 0.08 3.11 -4.05
CA TYR A 61 -0.23 4.37 -4.70
C TYR A 61 0.22 4.31 -6.15
N GLN A 62 -0.69 4.56 -7.08
CA GLN A 62 -0.29 4.66 -8.48
C GLN A 62 0.16 6.08 -8.79
N PRO A 63 1.33 6.27 -9.44
CA PRO A 63 1.65 7.53 -10.09
C PRO A 63 0.57 7.81 -11.12
N SER A 64 -0.18 8.89 -10.94
CA SER A 64 -1.26 9.24 -11.85
C SER A 64 -1.04 10.65 -12.36
N GLU A 65 -0.58 10.75 -13.61
CA GLU A 65 -0.49 12.03 -14.34
C GLU A 65 -1.86 12.71 -14.41
N ARG A 66 -2.94 11.92 -14.45
CA ARG A 66 -4.32 12.42 -14.45
C ARG A 66 -4.68 13.14 -13.15
N LEU A 67 -4.10 12.75 -12.03
CA LEU A 67 -4.44 13.28 -10.71
C LEU A 67 -3.38 14.24 -10.16
N LEU A 68 -2.27 14.43 -10.88
CA LEU A 68 -1.18 15.34 -10.52
C LEU A 68 -0.71 15.17 -9.06
N ARG A 69 -0.72 13.92 -8.56
CA ARG A 69 -0.30 13.60 -7.20
C ARG A 69 1.21 13.42 -7.13
N HIS A 70 1.81 14.07 -6.15
CA HIS A 70 3.23 13.97 -5.82
C HIS A 70 3.42 13.18 -4.52
N GLU A 71 4.65 12.76 -4.26
CA GLU A 71 5.03 12.06 -3.02
C GLU A 71 4.63 12.85 -1.77
N SER A 72 4.77 14.18 -1.80
CA SER A 72 4.37 15.08 -0.71
C SER A 72 2.89 15.01 -0.37
N ASP A 73 2.02 14.77 -1.35
CA ASP A 73 0.58 14.67 -1.12
C ASP A 73 0.23 13.40 -0.34
N TYR A 74 0.93 12.30 -0.64
CA TYR A 74 0.79 11.05 0.10
C TYR A 74 1.37 11.16 1.50
N LEU A 75 2.52 11.80 1.66
CA LEU A 75 3.10 12.06 2.98
C LEU A 75 2.16 12.92 3.84
N PHE A 76 1.57 13.98 3.27
CA PHE A 76 0.58 14.79 3.97
C PHE A 76 -0.64 13.96 4.42
N GLU A 77 -1.17 13.07 3.56
CA GLU A 77 -2.26 12.17 3.94
C GLU A 77 -1.88 11.30 5.15
N LEU A 78 -0.69 10.70 5.12
CA LEU A 78 -0.19 9.80 6.18
C LEU A 78 0.03 10.55 7.50
N ASP A 79 0.57 11.77 7.43
CA ASP A 79 0.74 12.64 8.60
C ASP A 79 -0.60 13.07 9.18
N TRP A 80 -1.58 13.40 8.32
CA TRP A 80 -2.92 13.78 8.75
C TRP A 80 -3.66 12.63 9.45
N LEU A 81 -3.59 11.42 8.90
CA LEU A 81 -4.17 10.23 9.54
C LEU A 81 -3.52 9.94 10.91
N THR A 82 -2.21 10.13 11.00
CA THR A 82 -1.46 9.99 12.26
C THR A 82 -1.89 11.04 13.28
N TYR A 83 -2.05 12.30 12.85
CA TYR A 83 -2.58 13.37 13.69
C TYR A 83 -3.98 13.05 14.23
N LEU A 84 -4.90 12.64 13.35
CA LEU A 84 -6.27 12.28 13.73
C LEU A 84 -6.31 11.13 14.74
N ARG A 85 -5.52 10.07 14.51
CA ARG A 85 -5.35 8.97 15.46
C ARG A 85 -4.90 9.49 16.84
N ASN A 86 -3.91 10.39 16.86
CA ASN A 86 -3.39 10.96 18.12
C ASN A 86 -4.41 11.86 18.83
N LYS A 87 -5.42 12.37 18.11
CA LYS A 87 -6.57 13.07 18.69
C LYS A 87 -7.70 12.13 19.14
N GLY A 88 -7.51 10.81 19.04
CA GLY A 88 -8.51 9.81 19.42
C GLY A 88 -9.59 9.59 18.37
N CYS A 89 -9.45 10.13 17.16
CA CYS A 89 -10.41 9.87 16.09
C CYS A 89 -10.28 8.42 15.58
N PRO A 90 -11.39 7.69 15.39
CA PRO A 90 -11.36 6.31 14.91
C PRO A 90 -11.11 6.27 13.40
N VAL A 91 -9.84 6.34 13.00
CA VAL A 91 -9.40 6.25 11.61
C VAL A 91 -8.46 5.06 11.42
N SER A 92 -8.42 4.51 10.20
CA SER A 92 -7.31 3.64 9.81
C SER A 92 -6.06 4.49 9.65
N TYR A 93 -4.98 4.13 10.33
CA TYR A 93 -3.74 4.90 10.38
C TYR A 93 -2.57 4.08 9.84
N PRO A 94 -1.53 4.73 9.29
CA PRO A 94 -0.42 4.03 8.68
C PRO A 94 0.47 3.35 9.72
N ILE A 95 1.06 2.22 9.31
CA ILE A 95 2.05 1.49 10.10
C ILE A 95 3.43 1.99 9.72
N ARG A 96 4.28 2.19 10.73
CA ARG A 96 5.65 2.65 10.54
C ARG A 96 6.52 1.51 9.99
N ARG A 97 7.34 1.83 8.99
CA ARG A 97 8.36 0.94 8.41
C ARG A 97 9.57 0.84 9.34
N LYS A 98 10.45 -0.13 9.08
CA LYS A 98 11.73 -0.29 9.80
C LYS A 98 12.64 0.94 9.68
N ASP A 99 12.59 1.65 8.55
CA ASP A 99 13.33 2.89 8.30
C ASP A 99 12.79 4.11 9.08
N GLY A 100 11.67 3.95 9.81
CA GLY A 100 11.02 5.00 10.55
C GLY A 100 10.01 5.84 9.73
N GLY A 101 9.93 5.66 8.42
CA GLY A 101 8.96 6.32 7.55
C GLY A 101 7.60 5.61 7.47
N TYR A 102 6.68 6.19 6.71
CA TYR A 102 5.34 5.63 6.44
C TYR A 102 5.11 5.29 4.97
N LEU A 103 5.91 5.87 4.06
CA LEU A 103 5.79 5.69 2.61
C LEU A 103 7.03 5.00 2.07
N GLY A 104 6.83 4.02 1.20
CA GLY A 104 7.88 3.32 0.48
C GLY A 104 7.82 3.55 -1.02
N LYS A 105 8.87 3.13 -1.73
CA LYS A 105 8.92 3.10 -3.20
C LYS A 105 9.14 1.66 -3.65
N LEU A 106 8.38 1.26 -4.67
CA LEU A 106 8.55 -0.03 -5.33
C LEU A 106 9.17 0.22 -6.70
N ASN A 107 10.15 -0.61 -7.07
CA ASN A 107 10.69 -0.67 -8.42
C ASN A 107 10.03 -1.86 -9.12
N ALA A 108 9.11 -1.61 -10.04
CA ALA A 108 8.28 -2.63 -10.70
C ALA A 108 7.98 -2.27 -12.15
#